data_AF-A0A7V7FWT5-F1
#
_entry.id   AF-A0A7V7FWT5-F1
#
_cell.length_a   1.000
_cell.length_b   1.000
_cell.length_c   1.000
_cell.angle_alpha   90.00
_cell.angle_beta   90.00
_cell.angle_gamma   90.00
#
_symmetry.space_group_name_H-M   'P 1'
#
loop_
_entity.id
_entity.type
_entity.pdbx_description
1 polymer ?
#
loop_
_entity_poly.entity_id
_entity_poly.type
_entity_poly.pdbx_seq_one_letter_code
_entity_poly.pdbx_strand_id
1 'polypeptide(L)' 'MLFHSWRRLRDRWQYLRQRHHSRRRLVDLDQHLLDDVGLDRPTAQREARKPFWR' A
#
# COMPACT_ATOMS: atom_id res chain seq x y z
N MET A 1 10.00 3.54 -32.83
CA MET A 1 8.72 3.65 -32.10
C MET A 1 8.78 2.88 -30.78
N LEU A 2 9.50 3.37 -29.75
CA LEU A 2 9.76 2.61 -28.50
C LEU A 2 9.55 3.42 -27.20
N PHE A 3 8.76 4.51 -27.22
CA PHE A 3 8.64 5.43 -26.07
C PHE A 3 7.33 5.36 -25.27
N HIS A 4 6.29 4.65 -25.73
CA HIS A 4 4.98 4.62 -25.05
C HIS A 4 4.84 3.55 -23.94
N SER A 5 5.77 2.61 -23.85
CA SER A 5 5.72 1.51 -22.88
C SER A 5 6.24 1.89 -21.48
N TRP A 6 7.06 2.95 -21.39
CA TRP A 6 7.72 3.37 -20.16
C TRP A 6 6.79 4.04 -19.15
N ARG A 7 5.73 4.71 -19.64
CA ARG A 7 4.68 5.31 -18.78
C ARG A 7 4.01 4.24 -17.93
N ARG A 8 3.57 3.14 -18.54
CA ARG A 8 2.86 2.05 -17.83
C ARG A 8 3.72 1.40 -16.75
N LEU A 9 5.01 1.22 -17.02
CA LEU A 9 5.96 0.71 -16.02
C LEU A 9 6.12 1.70 -14.87
N ARG A 10 6.33 2.99 -15.16
CA ARG A 10 6.44 4.04 -14.14
C ARG A 10 5.18 4.16 -13.29
N ASP A 11 4.01 4.16 -13.90
CA ASP A 11 2.73 4.32 -13.21
C ASP A 11 2.47 3.11 -12.29
N ARG A 12 2.83 1.89 -12.74
CA ARG A 12 2.76 0.67 -11.93
C ARG A 12 3.74 0.71 -10.75
N TRP A 13 4.96 1.21 -10.96
CA TRP A 13 5.95 1.42 -9.90
C TRP A 13 5.46 2.43 -8.86
N GLN A 14 4.90 3.56 -9.30
CA GLN A 14 4.33 4.58 -8.42
C GLN A 14 3.17 4.03 -7.60
N TYR A 15 2.26 3.29 -8.24
CA TYR A 15 1.14 2.62 -7.57
C TYR A 15 1.62 1.63 -6.50
N LEU A 16 2.55 0.74 -6.84
CA LEU A 16 3.09 -0.24 -5.89
C LEU A 16 3.80 0.44 -4.70
N ARG A 17 4.59 1.50 -4.97
CA ARG A 17 5.24 2.29 -3.94
C ARG A 17 4.24 2.97 -3.02
N GLN A 18 3.20 3.60 -3.57
CA GLN A 18 2.14 4.26 -2.81
C GLN A 18 1.39 3.24 -1.95
N ARG A 19 0.99 2.10 -2.55
CA ARG A 19 0.27 1.03 -1.85
C ARG A 19 1.07 0.45 -0.69
N HIS A 20 2.36 0.18 -0.88
CA HIS A 20 3.24 -0.30 0.17
C HIS A 20 3.37 0.71 1.31
N HIS A 21 3.55 2.00 0.98
CA HIS A 21 3.62 3.07 1.98
C HIS A 21 2.30 3.22 2.76
N SER A 22 1.15 3.18 2.09
CA SER A 22 -0.16 3.22 2.74
C SER A 22 -0.37 2.04 3.70
N ARG A 23 0.01 0.82 3.29
CA ARG A 23 -0.07 -0.36 4.17
C ARG A 23 0.82 -0.23 5.40
N ARG A 24 2.02 0.31 5.24
CA ARG A 24 2.93 0.54 6.39
C ARG A 24 2.37 1.55 7.38
N ARG A 25 1.61 2.55 6.93
CA ARG A 25 0.95 3.49 7.86
C ARG A 25 -0.16 2.85 8.68
N LEU A 26 -0.74 1.72 8.26
CA LEU A 26 -1.81 1.07 9.03
C LEU A 26 -1.38 0.65 10.43
N VAL A 27 -0.10 0.32 10.64
CA VAL A 27 0.41 -0.01 11.99
C VAL A 27 0.59 1.22 12.88
N ASP A 28 0.65 2.42 12.30
CA ASP A 28 0.79 3.67 13.03
C ASP A 28 -0.57 4.30 13.39
N LEU A 29 -1.67 3.77 12.83
CA LEU A 29 -3.02 4.26 13.12
C LEU A 29 -3.50 3.81 14.50
N ASP A 30 -4.25 4.67 15.17
CA ASP A 30 -4.99 4.30 16.39
C ASP A 30 -6.14 3.33 16.07
N GLN A 31 -6.61 2.63 17.09
CA GLN A 31 -7.66 1.63 16.93
C GLN A 31 -8.96 2.20 16.35
N HIS A 32 -9.40 3.38 16.80
CA HIS A 32 -10.60 4.03 16.26
C HIS A 32 -10.48 4.36 14.77
N LEU A 33 -9.29 4.77 14.30
CA LEU A 33 -9.04 5.03 12.88
C LEU A 33 -9.03 3.74 12.06
N LEU A 34 -8.56 2.65 12.65
CA LEU A 34 -8.62 1.32 12.04
C LEU A 34 -10.08 0.86 11.93
N ASP A 35 -10.89 1.09 12.97
CA ASP A 35 -12.31 0.76 12.98
C ASP A 35 -13.09 1.57 11.92
N ASP A 36 -12.79 2.86 11.75
CA ASP A 36 -13.38 3.72 10.71
C ASP A 36 -13.14 3.19 9.28
N VAL A 37 -12.00 2.53 9.04
CA VAL A 37 -11.69 1.89 7.75
C VAL A 37 -12.03 0.38 7.71
N GLY A 38 -12.67 -0.13 8.76
CA GLY A 38 -13.11 -1.53 8.87
C GLY A 38 -11.97 -2.53 8.99
N LEU A 39 -10.85 -2.17 9.62
CA LEU A 39 -9.70 -3.04 9.84
C LEU A 39 -9.48 -3.30 11.33
N ASP A 40 -9.11 -4.52 11.67
CA ASP A 40 -8.61 -4.84 13.01
C ASP A 40 -7.08 -4.70 13.09
N ARG A 41 -6.56 -4.59 14.32
CA ARG A 41 -5.11 -4.47 14.57
C ARG A 41 -4.30 -5.64 13.96
N PRO A 42 -4.71 -6.93 14.09
CA PRO A 42 -3.98 -8.03 13.47
C PRO A 42 -3.95 -7.96 11.94
N THR A 43 -5.04 -7.54 11.30
CA THR A 43 -5.09 -7.37 9.84
C THR A 43 -4.24 -6.19 9.39
N ALA A 44 -4.26 -5.06 10.11
CA ALA A 44 -3.37 -3.93 9.85
C ALA A 44 -1.89 -4.34 9.88
N GLN A 45 -1.48 -5.12 10.89
CA GLN A 45 -0.12 -5.67 10.99
C GLN A 45 0.20 -6.62 9.83
N ARG A 46 -0.74 -7.49 9.46
CA ARG A 46 -0.56 -8.42 8.33
C ARG A 46 -0.43 -7.67 7.00
N GLU A 47 -1.20 -6.61 6.78
CA GLU A 47 -1.09 -5.75 5.61
C GLU A 47 0.25 -5.00 5.59
N ALA A 48 0.67 -4.42 6.71
CA ALA A 48 1.93 -3.68 6.82
C ALA A 48 3.18 -4.53 6.54
N ARG A 49 3.11 -5.84 6.83
CA ARG A 49 4.20 -6.81 6.58
C ARG A 49 4.25 -7.31 5.13
N LYS A 50 3.28 -6.96 4.27
CA LYS A 50 3.30 -7.40 2.87
C LYS A 50 4.47 -6.74 2.13
N PRO A 51 5.21 -7.50 1.31
CA PRO A 51 6.27 -6.92 0.49
C PRO A 51 5.69 -5.98 -0.57
N PHE A 52 6.54 -5.09 -1.11
CA PHE A 52 6.09 -3.99 -1.98
C PHE A 52 5.47 -4.44 -3.32
N TRP A 53 5.74 -5.66 -3.78
CA TRP A 53 5.25 -6.21 -5.05
C TRP A 53 3.86 -6.87 -4.95
N ARG A 54 3.30 -6.97 -3.74
CA ARG A 54 1.97 -7.54 -3.46
C ARG A 54 0.93 -6.43 -3.26
#